data_AF-A0A526YKR3-F1
#
_entry.id   AF-A0A526YKR3-F1
#
_cell.length_a   1.000
_cell.length_b   1.000
_cell.length_c   1.000
_cell.angle_alpha   90.00
_cell.angle_beta   90.00
_cell.angle_gamma   90.00
#
_symmetry.space_group_name_H-M   'P 1'
#
loop_
_entity.id
_entity.type
_entity.pdbx_description
1 polymer ?
#
loop_
_entity_poly.entity_id
_entity_poly.type
_entity_poly.pdbx_seq_one_letter_code
_entity_poly.pdbx_strand_id
1 'polypeptide(L)'
;MRAFFRPGTRSSFHASGIGKAVLAHLEPQRVGAVLRRTGLERFTEKTLSDISALAHDLVTIKLRGWSVDDEERHPGMRCVAAAIFNEFGEPGQIAKTICLRVGDRVMLVVARGDARIDNRKSRDAFGGKPRMLDAEQVAEITGHPIGGVCPFGLASPLPVYCDVSLRAYDQVVPAAGATNAAVKIGVERIAALTGAEWCDICQDELAPGTALLVDRS
;
A
#
# COMPACT_ATOMS: atom_id res chain seq x y z
N MET A 1 0.92 -2.03 -15.91
CA MET A 1 -0.01 -1.09 -15.25
C MET A 1 -0.06 -1.45 -13.77
N ARG A 2 0.22 -0.52 -12.85
CA ARG A 2 0.14 -0.75 -11.39
C ARG A 2 -1.27 -0.35 -10.94
N ALA A 3 -2.01 -1.23 -10.27
CA ALA A 3 -3.35 -0.91 -9.78
C ALA A 3 -3.31 -0.09 -8.47
N PHE A 4 -4.24 0.86 -8.36
CA PHE A 4 -4.42 1.73 -7.20
C PHE A 4 -5.49 1.16 -6.26
N PHE A 5 -5.19 1.11 -4.97
CA PHE A 5 -6.22 0.86 -3.94
C PHE A 5 -6.69 2.21 -3.39
N ARG A 6 -8.02 2.41 -3.37
CA ARG A 6 -8.61 3.57 -2.68
C ARG A 6 -8.26 3.47 -1.18
N PRO A 7 -7.76 4.55 -0.56
CA PRO A 7 -7.56 4.59 0.89
C PRO A 7 -8.85 4.20 1.61
N GLY A 8 -8.82 3.17 2.46
CA GLY A 8 -9.99 2.70 3.22
C GLY A 8 -10.59 1.34 2.79
N THR A 9 -10.31 0.85 1.59
CA THR A 9 -10.86 -0.45 1.11
C THR A 9 -10.16 -1.61 1.80
N ARG A 10 -10.86 -2.38 2.67
CA ARG A 10 -10.31 -3.65 3.21
C ARG A 10 -9.74 -4.43 2.03
N SER A 11 -8.43 -4.64 2.01
CA SER A 11 -7.76 -5.14 0.81
C SER A 11 -8.18 -6.60 0.60
N SER A 12 -8.99 -6.86 -0.41
CA SER A 12 -9.39 -8.21 -0.83
C SER A 12 -8.22 -8.87 -1.55
N PHE A 13 -7.21 -9.32 -0.79
CA PHE A 13 -5.96 -9.85 -1.36
C PHE A 13 -6.23 -11.05 -2.26
N HIS A 14 -7.19 -11.91 -1.91
CA HIS A 14 -7.60 -13.08 -2.69
C HIS A 14 -8.38 -12.76 -3.95
N ALA A 15 -8.91 -11.54 -4.07
CA ALA A 15 -9.79 -11.12 -5.15
C ALA A 15 -9.25 -9.87 -5.87
N SER A 16 -7.92 -9.67 -5.86
CA SER A 16 -7.30 -8.59 -6.63
C SER A 16 -5.99 -9.05 -7.25
N GLY A 17 -5.69 -8.59 -8.46
CA GLY A 17 -4.45 -8.96 -9.15
C GLY A 17 -3.21 -8.68 -8.29
N ILE A 18 -3.06 -7.46 -7.77
CA ILE A 18 -1.93 -7.13 -6.90
C ILE A 18 -1.91 -8.00 -5.64
N GLY A 19 -3.05 -8.19 -5.00
CA GLY A 19 -3.13 -8.98 -3.77
C GLY A 19 -2.64 -10.40 -3.98
N LYS A 20 -3.11 -11.05 -5.05
CA LYS A 20 -2.69 -12.42 -5.41
C LYS A 20 -1.22 -12.48 -5.85
N ALA A 21 -0.73 -11.45 -6.54
CA ALA A 21 0.69 -11.33 -6.90
C ALA A 21 1.60 -11.23 -5.66
N VAL A 22 1.16 -10.52 -4.61
CA VAL A 22 1.90 -10.47 -3.35
C VAL A 22 1.81 -11.81 -2.61
N LEU A 23 0.59 -12.35 -2.43
CA LEU A 23 0.36 -13.59 -1.69
C LEU A 23 1.15 -14.78 -2.25
N ALA A 24 1.31 -14.87 -3.57
CA ALA A 24 2.01 -15.99 -4.22
C ALA A 24 3.50 -16.10 -3.84
N HIS A 25 4.09 -15.02 -3.32
CA HIS A 25 5.50 -14.97 -2.94
C HIS A 25 5.70 -14.83 -1.43
N LEU A 26 4.64 -14.95 -0.63
CA LEU A 26 4.75 -15.04 0.83
C LEU A 26 4.89 -16.50 1.28
N GLU A 27 5.54 -16.67 2.44
CA GLU A 27 5.55 -17.95 3.14
C GLU A 27 4.13 -18.43 3.50
N PRO A 28 3.82 -19.73 3.45
CA PRO A 28 2.48 -20.26 3.68
C PRO A 28 1.85 -19.80 5.01
N GLN A 29 2.67 -19.67 6.07
CA GLN A 29 2.21 -19.21 7.38
C GLN A 29 1.76 -17.74 7.33
N ARG A 30 2.47 -16.88 6.56
CA ARG A 30 2.11 -15.48 6.35
C ARG A 30 0.86 -15.34 5.49
N VAL A 31 0.72 -16.15 4.44
CA VAL A 31 -0.52 -16.22 3.65
C VAL A 31 -1.70 -16.57 4.56
N GLY A 32 -1.59 -17.63 5.36
CA GLY A 32 -2.63 -18.03 6.31
C GLY A 32 -2.99 -16.92 7.32
N ALA A 33 -1.99 -16.17 7.81
CA ALA A 33 -2.22 -15.04 8.70
C ALA A 33 -2.98 -13.88 8.01
N VAL A 34 -2.61 -13.55 6.77
CA VAL A 34 -3.32 -12.53 5.97
C VAL A 34 -4.77 -12.96 5.74
N LEU A 35 -5.00 -14.20 5.31
CA LEU A 35 -6.35 -14.69 4.99
C LEU A 35 -7.25 -14.79 6.22
N ARG A 36 -6.73 -15.19 7.39
CA ARG A 36 -7.49 -15.16 8.66
C ARG A 36 -7.95 -13.75 9.02
N ARG A 37 -7.16 -12.73 8.69
CA ARG A 37 -7.45 -11.33 8.99
C ARG A 37 -8.40 -10.68 7.99
N THR A 38 -8.22 -10.96 6.70
CA THR A 38 -8.97 -10.31 5.63
C THR A 38 -10.23 -11.07 5.22
N GLY A 39 -10.27 -12.37 5.53
CA GLY A 39 -11.31 -13.29 5.04
C GLY A 39 -11.17 -13.59 3.56
N LEU A 40 -12.08 -14.45 3.09
CA LEU A 40 -12.26 -14.84 1.69
C LEU A 40 -13.68 -14.49 1.22
N GLU A 41 -14.09 -13.25 1.48
CA GLU A 41 -15.41 -12.75 1.06
C GLU A 41 -15.61 -12.95 -0.44
N ARG A 42 -16.78 -13.47 -0.82
CA ARG A 42 -17.17 -13.65 -2.22
C ARG A 42 -17.76 -12.32 -2.73
N PHE A 43 -17.22 -11.80 -3.84
CA PHE A 43 -17.73 -10.59 -4.48
C PHE A 43 -18.49 -10.90 -5.78
N THR A 44 -18.06 -11.92 -6.51
CA THR A 44 -18.61 -12.39 -7.79
C THR A 44 -18.66 -13.91 -7.81
N GLU A 45 -19.23 -14.48 -8.87
CA GLU A 45 -19.21 -15.93 -9.09
C GLU A 45 -17.79 -16.48 -9.26
N LYS A 46 -16.89 -15.64 -9.80
CA LYS A 46 -15.49 -15.99 -10.08
C LYS A 46 -14.54 -15.78 -8.91
N THR A 47 -14.99 -15.13 -7.82
CA THR A 47 -14.13 -14.90 -6.66
C THR A 47 -13.56 -16.22 -6.09
N LEU A 48 -12.25 -16.25 -5.88
CA LEU A 48 -11.54 -17.35 -5.20
C LEU A 48 -11.83 -17.35 -3.69
N SER A 49 -13.07 -17.62 -3.31
CA SER A 49 -13.54 -17.63 -1.92
C SER A 49 -13.22 -18.92 -1.16
N ASP A 50 -12.51 -19.86 -1.79
CA ASP A 50 -12.09 -21.14 -1.23
C ASP A 50 -10.56 -21.18 -1.09
N ILE A 51 -10.06 -21.69 0.04
CA ILE A 51 -8.62 -21.72 0.33
C ILE A 51 -7.87 -22.59 -0.66
N SER A 52 -8.43 -23.74 -1.06
CA SER A 52 -7.78 -24.68 -1.98
C SER A 52 -7.70 -24.08 -3.39
N ALA A 53 -8.80 -23.46 -3.85
CA ALA A 53 -8.84 -22.75 -5.12
C ALA A 53 -7.84 -21.58 -5.16
N LEU A 54 -7.79 -20.77 -4.10
CA LEU A 54 -6.81 -19.69 -3.98
C LEU A 54 -5.39 -20.24 -3.96
N ALA A 55 -5.09 -21.28 -3.17
CA ALA A 55 -3.77 -21.88 -3.10
C ALA A 55 -3.29 -22.38 -4.46
N HIS A 56 -4.17 -23.02 -5.24
CA HIS A 56 -3.87 -23.47 -6.60
C HIS A 56 -3.53 -22.29 -7.53
N ASP A 57 -4.30 -21.20 -7.47
CA ASP A 57 -4.01 -20.00 -8.24
C ASP A 57 -2.69 -19.35 -7.80
N LEU A 58 -2.40 -19.28 -6.50
CA LEU A 58 -1.13 -18.75 -5.99
C LEU A 58 0.09 -19.56 -6.47
N VAL A 59 -0.01 -20.89 -6.54
CA VAL A 59 1.03 -21.75 -7.14
C VAL A 59 1.21 -21.41 -8.61
N THR A 60 0.11 -21.26 -9.35
CA THR A 60 0.12 -20.89 -10.77
C THR A 60 0.77 -19.52 -10.97
N ILE A 61 0.44 -18.54 -10.13
CA ILE A 61 1.02 -17.19 -10.13
C ILE A 61 2.52 -17.24 -9.90
N LYS A 62 2.97 -18.00 -8.90
CA LYS A 62 4.39 -18.15 -8.57
C LYS A 62 5.17 -18.74 -9.74
N LEU A 63 4.61 -19.75 -10.43
CA LEU A 63 5.24 -20.39 -11.59
C LEU A 63 5.26 -19.48 -12.83
N ARG A 64 4.17 -18.74 -13.10
CA ARG A 64 4.06 -17.89 -14.31
C ARG A 64 4.65 -16.49 -14.13
N GLY A 65 4.87 -16.04 -12.90
CA GLY A 65 5.47 -14.74 -12.56
C GLY A 65 4.50 -13.55 -12.56
N TRP A 66 3.20 -13.78 -12.73
CA TRP A 66 2.17 -12.74 -12.72
C TRP A 66 0.82 -13.32 -12.28
N SER A 67 -0.09 -12.46 -11.84
CA SER A 67 -1.46 -12.78 -11.44
C SER A 67 -2.46 -12.23 -12.43
N VAL A 68 -3.65 -12.83 -12.39
CA VAL A 68 -4.83 -12.38 -13.12
C VAL A 68 -5.91 -12.12 -12.09
N ASP A 69 -6.56 -10.97 -12.17
CA ASP A 69 -7.93 -10.78 -11.70
C ASP A 69 -8.82 -10.98 -12.93
N ASP A 70 -9.54 -12.10 -13.03
CA ASP A 70 -10.56 -12.40 -14.03
C ASP A 70 -11.95 -12.16 -13.43
N GLU A 71 -12.25 -10.92 -13.07
CA GLU A 71 -13.53 -10.49 -12.51
C GLU A 71 -13.80 -11.03 -11.08
N GLU A 72 -12.77 -11.34 -10.28
CA GLU A 72 -12.96 -11.82 -8.92
C GLU A 72 -13.48 -10.72 -7.99
N ARG A 73 -13.21 -9.44 -8.29
CA ARG A 73 -13.73 -8.32 -7.49
C ARG A 73 -15.01 -7.71 -8.04
N HIS A 74 -15.07 -7.48 -9.35
CA HIS A 74 -16.19 -6.81 -10.01
C HIS A 74 -16.45 -7.49 -11.36
N PRO A 75 -17.72 -7.80 -11.70
CA PRO A 75 -18.05 -8.29 -13.03
C PRO A 75 -17.60 -7.31 -14.12
N GLY A 76 -17.05 -7.83 -15.21
CA GLY A 76 -16.50 -7.08 -16.33
C GLY A 76 -15.09 -6.51 -16.11
N MET A 77 -14.54 -6.54 -14.88
CA MET A 77 -13.22 -6.01 -14.57
C MET A 77 -12.16 -7.10 -14.62
N ARG A 78 -11.11 -6.92 -15.43
CA ARG A 78 -9.95 -7.81 -15.48
C ARG A 78 -8.65 -7.05 -15.32
N CYS A 79 -7.69 -7.59 -14.60
CA CYS A 79 -6.36 -7.02 -14.52
C CYS A 79 -5.27 -8.07 -14.42
N VAL A 80 -4.03 -7.67 -14.71
CA VAL A 80 -2.82 -8.47 -14.46
C VAL A 80 -1.87 -7.71 -13.55
N ALA A 81 -1.18 -8.42 -12.66
CA ALA A 81 -0.16 -7.83 -11.81
C ALA A 81 1.05 -8.75 -11.64
N ALA A 82 2.23 -8.20 -11.43
CA ALA A 82 3.41 -8.97 -11.07
C ALA A 82 4.03 -8.37 -9.82
N ALA A 83 4.58 -9.22 -8.95
CA ALA A 83 5.40 -8.77 -7.84
C ALA A 83 6.74 -8.28 -8.39
N ILE A 84 7.20 -7.13 -7.89
CA ILE A 84 8.58 -6.66 -8.10
C ILE A 84 9.36 -7.13 -6.90
N PHE A 85 10.49 -7.83 -7.08
CA PHE A 85 11.24 -8.40 -5.97
C PHE A 85 12.38 -7.50 -5.51
N ASN A 86 12.71 -7.56 -4.22
CA ASN A 86 13.98 -7.08 -3.71
C ASN A 86 15.10 -8.11 -4.01
N GLU A 87 16.34 -7.80 -3.62
CA GLU A 87 17.53 -8.65 -3.76
C GLU A 87 17.43 -9.98 -2.99
N PHE A 88 16.54 -10.05 -2.01
CA PHE A 88 16.29 -11.24 -1.20
C PHE A 88 15.13 -12.08 -1.74
N GLY A 89 14.55 -11.71 -2.89
CA GLY A 89 13.44 -12.45 -3.51
C GLY A 89 12.07 -12.20 -2.87
N GLU A 90 11.94 -11.19 -2.02
CA GLU A 90 10.68 -10.84 -1.37
C GLU A 90 9.88 -9.83 -2.22
N PRO A 91 8.55 -9.95 -2.30
CA PRO A 91 7.72 -8.96 -2.99
C PRO A 91 7.91 -7.57 -2.37
N GLY A 92 8.19 -6.60 -3.22
CA GLY A 92 8.79 -5.31 -2.89
C GLY A 92 8.02 -4.55 -1.83
N GLN A 93 8.77 -4.01 -0.86
CA GLN A 93 8.32 -3.15 0.21
C GLN A 93 7.90 -1.79 -0.39
N ILE A 94 6.69 -1.73 -0.95
CA ILE A 94 6.16 -0.53 -1.62
C ILE A 94 6.05 0.58 -0.57
N ALA A 95 6.68 1.72 -0.83
CA ALA A 95 6.33 2.97 -0.19
C ALA A 95 5.42 3.77 -1.10
N LYS A 96 4.53 4.56 -0.53
CA LYS A 96 3.70 5.53 -1.26
C LYS A 96 4.00 6.92 -0.76
N THR A 97 3.94 7.88 -1.66
CA THR A 97 3.97 9.29 -1.33
C THR A 97 2.59 9.86 -1.54
N ILE A 98 1.99 10.36 -0.46
CA ILE A 98 0.64 10.91 -0.47
C ILE A 98 0.74 12.42 -0.31
N CYS A 99 0.05 13.17 -1.17
CA CYS A 99 -0.12 14.60 -1.02
C CYS A 99 -1.36 14.90 -0.17
N LEU A 100 -1.18 15.66 0.90
CA LEU A 100 -2.20 15.95 1.90
C LEU A 100 -2.30 17.45 2.15
N ARG A 101 -3.50 17.89 2.55
CA ARG A 101 -3.75 19.22 3.09
C ARG A 101 -4.25 19.12 4.53
N VAL A 102 -3.66 19.90 5.42
CA VAL A 102 -4.11 20.10 6.81
C VAL A 102 -4.22 21.61 7.06
N GLY A 103 -5.44 22.10 7.25
CA GLY A 103 -5.70 23.55 7.18
C GLY A 103 -5.29 24.09 5.81
N ASP A 104 -4.47 25.12 5.77
CA ASP A 104 -3.94 25.71 4.54
C ASP A 104 -2.60 25.11 4.10
N ARG A 105 -2.02 24.20 4.90
CA ARG A 105 -0.71 23.60 4.62
C ARG A 105 -0.84 22.37 3.74
N VAL A 106 -0.14 22.36 2.61
CA VAL A 106 0.03 21.19 1.73
C VAL A 106 1.37 20.53 2.03
N MET A 107 1.38 19.21 2.12
CA MET A 107 2.57 18.42 2.48
C MET A 107 2.55 17.05 1.81
N LEU A 108 3.72 16.42 1.72
CA LEU A 108 3.86 15.04 1.30
C LEU A 108 4.14 14.14 2.49
N VAL A 109 3.55 12.96 2.50
CA VAL A 109 3.87 11.90 3.47
C VAL A 109 4.30 10.65 2.73
N VAL A 110 5.51 10.20 3.01
CA VAL A 110 6.01 8.89 2.58
C VAL A 110 5.64 7.88 3.66
N ALA A 111 4.90 6.84 3.28
CA ALA A 111 4.45 5.80 4.19
C ALA A 111 4.54 4.43 3.52
N ARG A 112 4.42 3.37 4.31
CA ARG A 112 4.26 2.01 3.77
C ARG A 112 3.03 1.96 2.84
N GLY A 113 3.12 1.20 1.75
CA GLY A 113 2.16 1.21 0.66
C GLY A 113 0.73 0.84 1.05
N ASP A 114 0.56 -0.09 1.97
CA ASP A 114 -0.74 -0.54 2.50
C ASP A 114 -1.21 0.23 3.75
N ALA A 115 -0.37 1.10 4.32
CA ALA A 115 -0.70 1.87 5.50
C ALA A 115 -1.87 2.81 5.23
N ARG A 116 -2.62 3.16 6.27
CA ARG A 116 -3.76 4.08 6.14
C ARG A 116 -3.60 5.22 7.10
N ILE A 117 -3.97 6.41 6.67
CA ILE A 117 -3.94 7.59 7.54
C ILE A 117 -5.02 7.44 8.62
N ASP A 118 -4.60 7.67 9.86
CA ASP A 118 -5.47 7.83 11.01
C ASP A 118 -5.76 9.32 11.23
N ASN A 119 -7.05 9.69 11.19
CA ASN A 119 -7.47 11.08 11.34
C ASN A 119 -7.13 11.67 12.71
N ARG A 120 -7.10 10.84 13.76
CA ARG A 120 -6.77 11.29 15.13
C ARG A 120 -5.28 11.55 15.21
N LYS A 121 -4.45 10.58 14.83
CA LYS A 121 -3.00 10.75 14.83
C LYS A 121 -2.55 11.92 13.95
N SER A 122 -3.17 12.10 12.78
CA SER A 122 -2.90 13.26 11.94
C SER A 122 -3.31 14.59 12.57
N ARG A 123 -4.39 14.64 13.38
CA ARG A 123 -4.75 15.84 14.15
C ARG A 123 -3.75 16.10 15.25
N ASP A 124 -3.27 15.06 15.92
CA ASP A 124 -2.30 15.18 16.99
C ASP A 124 -0.93 15.64 16.45
N ALA A 125 -0.52 15.12 15.29
CA ALA A 125 0.74 15.49 14.63
C ALA A 125 0.71 16.88 13.96
N PHE A 126 -0.40 17.25 13.31
CA PHE A 126 -0.44 18.43 12.44
C PHE A 126 -1.48 19.49 12.83
N GLY A 127 -2.23 19.28 13.91
CA GLY A 127 -3.22 20.23 14.42
C GLY A 127 -4.53 20.28 13.62
N GLY A 128 -4.77 19.37 12.68
CA GLY A 128 -5.97 19.40 11.85
C GLY A 128 -6.29 18.09 11.13
N LYS A 129 -7.49 18.01 10.54
CA LYS A 129 -7.94 16.82 9.82
C LYS A 129 -7.30 16.77 8.41
N PRO A 130 -6.69 15.64 8.01
CA PRO A 130 -6.08 15.52 6.70
C PRO A 130 -7.14 15.43 5.61
N ARG A 131 -6.86 16.08 4.47
CA ARG A 131 -7.65 16.04 3.24
C ARG A 131 -6.75 15.64 2.08
N MET A 132 -7.20 14.71 1.25
CA MET A 132 -6.53 14.42 -0.02
C MET A 132 -6.78 15.56 -0.99
N LEU A 133 -5.77 15.91 -1.78
CA LEU A 133 -5.93 16.80 -2.93
C LEU A 133 -6.47 15.99 -4.12
N ASP A 134 -7.13 16.67 -5.06
CA ASP A 134 -7.57 16.05 -6.32
C ASP A 134 -6.38 15.84 -7.28
N ALA A 135 -6.65 15.13 -8.38
CA ALA A 135 -5.59 14.73 -9.31
C ALA A 135 -4.91 15.90 -10.01
N GLU A 136 -5.66 16.95 -10.33
CA GLU A 136 -5.18 18.13 -11.02
C GLU A 136 -4.26 18.94 -10.09
N GLN A 137 -4.72 19.21 -8.87
CA GLN A 137 -3.93 19.89 -7.84
C GLN A 137 -2.65 19.13 -7.50
N VAL A 138 -2.70 17.80 -7.40
CA VAL A 138 -1.50 17.00 -7.15
C VAL A 138 -0.47 17.16 -8.27
N ALA A 139 -0.89 17.07 -9.52
CA ALA A 139 0.01 17.22 -10.66
C ALA A 139 0.62 18.62 -10.73
N GLU A 140 -0.19 19.66 -10.53
CA GLU A 140 0.26 21.05 -10.55
C GLU A 140 1.29 21.35 -9.45
N ILE A 141 1.01 20.94 -8.20
CA ILE A 141 1.87 21.28 -7.06
C ILE A 141 3.13 20.42 -7.04
N THR A 142 2.98 19.11 -7.28
CA THR A 142 4.09 18.17 -7.12
C THR A 142 4.91 17.97 -8.38
N GLY A 143 4.38 18.31 -9.55
CA GLY A 143 4.98 17.94 -10.85
C GLY A 143 4.75 16.47 -11.24
N HIS A 144 4.00 15.71 -10.45
CA HIS A 144 3.81 14.27 -10.65
C HIS A 144 2.33 13.89 -10.70
N PRO A 145 1.94 12.94 -11.57
CA PRO A 145 0.57 12.43 -11.59
C PRO A 145 0.25 11.66 -10.30
N ILE A 146 -1.03 11.55 -9.95
CA ILE A 146 -1.47 10.64 -8.88
C ILE A 146 -0.89 9.24 -9.14
N GLY A 147 -0.21 8.73 -8.12
CA GLY A 147 0.40 7.41 -8.17
C GLY A 147 1.76 7.30 -8.85
N GLY A 148 2.21 8.39 -9.47
CA GLY A 148 3.62 8.62 -9.82
C GLY A 148 4.33 9.54 -8.83
N VAL A 149 3.62 10.09 -7.83
CA VAL A 149 4.17 11.07 -6.88
C VAL A 149 5.45 10.56 -6.25
N CYS A 150 6.55 11.20 -6.61
CA CYS A 150 7.86 11.00 -6.03
C CYS A 150 8.02 11.94 -4.84
N PRO A 151 8.70 11.54 -3.74
CA PRO A 151 9.07 12.50 -2.70
C PRO A 151 10.26 13.40 -3.11
N PHE A 152 10.86 13.17 -4.29
CA PHE A 152 11.98 13.93 -4.85
C PHE A 152 11.54 14.73 -6.08
N GLY A 153 12.32 15.73 -6.48
CA GLY A 153 12.14 16.40 -7.77
C GLY A 153 10.80 17.13 -7.93
N LEU A 154 10.29 17.72 -6.85
CA LEU A 154 9.00 18.40 -6.84
C LEU A 154 9.03 19.70 -7.64
N ALA A 155 7.93 19.99 -8.35
CA ALA A 155 7.77 21.25 -9.10
C ALA A 155 7.78 22.50 -8.20
N SER A 156 7.32 22.34 -6.95
CA SER A 156 7.37 23.39 -5.92
C SER A 156 7.93 22.84 -4.61
N PRO A 157 8.62 23.65 -3.79
CA PRO A 157 9.07 23.22 -2.47
C PRO A 157 7.87 22.85 -1.59
N LEU A 158 7.84 21.61 -1.11
CA LEU A 158 6.84 21.12 -0.17
C LEU A 158 7.53 20.47 1.03
N PRO A 159 6.97 20.61 2.25
CA PRO A 159 7.42 19.81 3.38
C PRO A 159 7.11 18.33 3.12
N VAL A 160 8.11 17.49 3.38
CA VAL A 160 8.00 16.03 3.28
C VAL A 160 8.10 15.44 4.68
N TYR A 161 7.24 14.48 4.97
CA TYR A 161 7.27 13.71 6.20
C TYR A 161 7.47 12.22 5.88
N CYS A 162 8.23 11.53 6.72
CA CYS A 162 8.32 10.07 6.71
C CYS A 162 7.50 9.52 7.88
N ASP A 163 6.53 8.65 7.56
CA ASP A 163 5.74 7.99 8.59
C ASP A 163 6.54 6.86 9.25
N VAL A 164 6.40 6.69 10.57
CA VAL A 164 7.11 5.66 11.35
C VAL A 164 6.87 4.22 10.85
N SER A 165 5.79 3.97 10.09
CA SER A 165 5.56 2.67 9.43
C SER A 165 6.68 2.26 8.48
N LEU A 166 7.47 3.20 7.96
CA LEU A 166 8.63 2.90 7.12
C LEU A 166 9.78 2.25 7.89
N ARG A 167 9.87 2.46 9.21
CA ARG A 167 10.95 1.91 10.05
C ARG A 167 10.93 0.39 10.17
N ALA A 168 9.87 -0.26 9.70
CA ALA A 168 9.82 -1.71 9.54
C ALA A 168 10.74 -2.23 8.42
N TYR A 169 11.37 -1.33 7.64
CA TYR A 169 12.15 -1.68 6.45
C TYR A 169 13.46 -0.89 6.39
N ASP A 170 14.55 -1.55 5.99
CA ASP A 170 15.81 -0.87 5.68
C ASP A 170 15.73 -0.11 4.35
N GLN A 171 15.00 -0.67 3.38
CA GLN A 171 14.85 -0.14 2.02
C GLN A 171 13.41 -0.26 1.55
N VAL A 172 12.99 0.63 0.66
CA VAL A 172 11.62 0.63 0.10
C VAL A 172 11.65 1.00 -1.38
N VAL A 173 10.50 0.82 -2.04
CA VAL A 173 10.32 1.10 -3.47
C VAL A 173 9.18 2.12 -3.67
N PRO A 174 9.43 3.44 -3.48
CA PRO A 174 8.49 4.50 -3.83
C PRO A 174 8.37 4.71 -5.35
N ALA A 175 7.36 5.49 -5.76
CA ALA A 175 7.25 5.96 -7.13
C ALA A 175 8.39 6.94 -7.47
N ALA A 176 8.80 6.94 -8.74
CA ALA A 176 9.89 7.77 -9.27
C ALA A 176 9.40 8.74 -10.35
N GLY A 177 8.33 9.48 -10.05
CA GLY A 177 7.86 10.62 -10.85
C GLY A 177 6.88 10.28 -11.96
N ALA A 178 6.67 8.99 -12.23
CA ALA A 178 5.70 8.50 -13.21
C ALA A 178 4.99 7.24 -12.68
N THR A 179 3.82 6.94 -13.24
CA THR A 179 3.00 5.78 -12.83
C THR A 179 3.63 4.43 -13.17
N ASN A 180 4.66 4.43 -14.01
CA ASN A 180 5.45 3.28 -14.44
C ASN A 180 6.91 3.32 -13.97
N ALA A 181 7.30 4.29 -13.12
CA ALA A 181 8.65 4.45 -12.63
C ALA A 181 8.72 4.27 -11.12
N ALA A 182 9.76 3.60 -10.64
CA ALA A 182 10.02 3.41 -9.23
C ALA A 182 11.54 3.37 -8.97
N VAL A 183 11.94 3.73 -7.76
CA VAL A 183 13.34 3.69 -7.33
C VAL A 183 13.44 2.88 -6.05
N LYS A 184 14.46 2.03 -5.95
CA LYS A 184 14.79 1.34 -4.72
C LYS A 184 15.75 2.20 -3.90
N ILE A 185 15.41 2.48 -2.66
CA ILE A 185 16.17 3.41 -1.83
C ILE A 185 16.04 3.09 -0.34
N GLY A 186 17.09 3.35 0.44
CA GLY A 186 17.07 3.20 1.90
C GLY A 186 16.13 4.20 2.57
N VAL A 187 15.41 3.77 3.61
CA VAL A 187 14.43 4.62 4.32
C VAL A 187 15.09 5.88 4.91
N GLU A 188 16.21 5.72 5.62
CA GLU A 188 16.98 6.86 6.14
C GLU A 188 17.53 7.75 5.02
N ARG A 189 17.82 7.17 3.85
CA ARG A 189 18.28 7.93 2.69
C ARG A 189 17.16 8.78 2.08
N ILE A 190 15.91 8.32 2.10
CA ILE A 190 14.75 9.14 1.71
C ILE A 190 14.70 10.37 2.62
N ALA A 191 14.69 10.17 3.95
CA ALA A 191 14.57 11.25 4.91
C ALA A 191 15.70 12.28 4.77
N ALA A 192 16.94 11.82 4.61
CA ALA A 192 18.09 12.69 4.40
C ALA A 192 18.02 13.50 3.09
N LEU A 193 17.55 12.89 2.00
CA LEU A 193 17.47 13.56 0.69
C LEU A 193 16.35 14.59 0.62
N THR A 194 15.24 14.37 1.32
CA THR A 194 14.09 15.27 1.32
C THR A 194 14.10 16.27 2.46
N GLY A 195 15.02 16.12 3.43
CA GLY A 195 14.96 16.84 4.70
C GLY A 195 13.69 16.51 5.49
N ALA A 196 13.18 15.27 5.39
CA ALA A 196 11.90 14.93 5.97
C ALA A 196 11.93 14.84 7.48
N GLU A 197 10.86 15.34 8.11
CA GLU A 197 10.56 15.10 9.51
C GLU A 197 9.82 13.75 9.67
N TRP A 198 9.95 13.12 10.84
CA TRP A 198 9.25 11.89 11.15
C TRP A 198 7.88 12.17 11.77
N CYS A 199 6.85 11.43 11.36
CA CYS A 199 5.52 11.51 11.94
C CYS A 199 4.94 10.12 12.22
N ASP A 200 3.98 10.05 13.13
CA ASP A 200 3.14 8.86 13.31
C ASP A 200 1.71 9.28 12.98
N ILE A 201 1.29 9.07 11.73
CA ILE A 201 -0.07 9.40 11.29
C ILE A 201 -0.76 8.22 10.64
N CYS A 202 -0.06 7.11 10.44
CA CYS A 202 -0.66 5.89 9.94
C CYS A 202 -1.24 5.06 11.09
N GLN A 203 -2.28 4.30 10.76
CA GLN A 203 -2.76 3.24 11.62
C GLN A 203 -1.63 2.26 11.88
N ASP A 204 -1.49 1.86 13.13
CA ASP A 204 -0.53 0.84 13.52
C ASP A 204 -0.76 -0.42 12.68
N GLU A 205 0.28 -1.23 12.51
CA GLU A 205 0.01 -2.62 12.21
C GLU A 205 -0.98 -3.13 13.24
N LEU A 206 -2.10 -3.72 12.79
CA LEU A 206 -2.94 -4.50 13.68
C LEU A 206 -2.03 -5.49 14.40
N ALA A 207 -1.74 -5.22 15.68
CA ALA A 207 -1.01 -6.13 16.53
C ALA A 207 -1.68 -7.51 16.41
N PRO A 208 -0.91 -8.61 16.30
CA PRO A 208 -1.50 -9.93 16.37
C PRO A 208 -2.09 -10.11 17.77
N GLY A 209 -3.39 -9.90 17.91
CA GLY A 209 -4.17 -10.24 19.10
C GLY A 209 -4.69 -9.05 19.90
N THR A 210 -5.94 -8.68 19.64
CA THR A 210 -6.89 -8.50 20.75
C THR A 210 -7.78 -9.74 20.70
N ALA A 211 -7.37 -10.77 21.43
CA ALA A 211 -8.25 -11.86 21.78
C ALA A 211 -9.44 -11.23 22.51
N LEU A 212 -10.60 -11.19 21.87
CA LEU A 212 -11.85 -11.13 22.61
C LEU A 212 -11.90 -12.41 23.44
N LEU A 213 -11.56 -12.28 24.72
CA LEU A 213 -12.04 -13.17 25.76
C LEU A 213 -13.56 -13.16 25.66
N VAL A 214 -14.10 -14.14 24.93
CA VAL A 214 -15.50 -14.51 25.08
C VAL A 214 -15.53 -15.46 26.26
N ASP A 215 -16.05 -14.91 27.35
CA ASP A 215 -16.48 -15.59 28.56
C ASP A 215 -17.17 -16.93 28.24
N ARG A 216 -16.73 -17.99 28.93
CA ARG A 216 -17.36 -19.30 28.90
C ARG A 216 -17.97 -19.56 30.27
N SER A 217 -19.21 -19.10 30.47
CA SER A 217 -20.25 -19.79 31.24
C SER A 217 -21.57 -19.02 31.16
#